data_AF-A0A0A2WHP1-F1
#
_entry.id   AF-A0A0A2WHP1-F1
#
_cell.length_a   1.000
_cell.length_b   1.000
_cell.length_c   1.000
_cell.angle_alpha   90.00
_cell.angle_beta   90.00
_cell.angle_gamma   90.00
#
_symmetry.space_group_name_H-M   'P 1'
#
loop_
_entity.id
_entity.type
_entity.pdbx_description
1 polymer ?
#
loop_
_entity_poly.entity_id
_entity_poly.type
_entity_poly.pdbx_seq_one_letter_code
_entity_poly.pdbx_strand_id
1 'polypeptide(L)'
;MRTIERMAVAMIVGSLAACGGGSAPTPAHPAPPPAELHVGDLHLHATAVNTMALPERVTKSYGIARGEQTWMLLVTVRQGEEGRDVAVPANVVATARDLGGRRIGIPMRELRLDGGLIDNVGTFSISPPDTLQFTVDVTPANGPTRTLEFTREVAK
;
A
#
# COMPACT_ATOMS: atom_id res chain seq x y z
N MET A 1 -19.01 -1.22 -75.10
CA MET A 1 -18.66 -0.07 -74.24
C MET A 1 -19.81 0.16 -73.28
N ARG A 2 -19.47 0.38 -72.01
CA ARG A 2 -20.31 0.20 -70.81
C ARG A 2 -21.53 1.13 -70.78
N THR A 3 -22.71 0.55 -70.54
CA THR A 3 -23.91 1.25 -70.08
C THR A 3 -23.96 1.26 -68.55
N ILE A 4 -24.39 2.41 -68.05
CA ILE A 4 -24.45 2.85 -66.66
C ILE A 4 -25.74 2.32 -66.04
N GLU A 5 -25.69 1.76 -64.82
CA GLU A 5 -26.85 1.79 -63.93
C GLU A 5 -26.49 2.19 -62.50
N ARG A 6 -27.41 2.99 -61.97
CA ARG A 6 -27.39 3.69 -60.70
C ARG A 6 -27.67 2.72 -59.57
N MET A 7 -26.98 2.85 -58.43
CA MET A 7 -27.57 2.48 -57.15
C MET A 7 -27.11 3.46 -56.08
N ALA A 8 -28.02 4.39 -55.78
CA ALA A 8 -27.99 5.20 -54.59
C ALA A 8 -28.33 4.29 -53.40
N VAL A 9 -27.46 4.25 -52.39
CA VAL A 9 -27.80 3.74 -51.06
C VAL A 9 -27.45 4.82 -50.07
N ALA A 10 -28.50 5.46 -49.55
CA ALA A 10 -28.46 6.42 -48.47
C ALA A 10 -27.98 5.71 -47.19
N MET A 11 -26.81 6.10 -46.70
CA MET A 11 -26.25 5.58 -45.45
C MET A 11 -26.73 6.44 -44.28
N ILE A 12 -27.56 5.83 -43.44
CA ILE A 12 -28.24 6.42 -42.29
C ILE A 12 -27.23 6.82 -41.21
N VAL A 13 -27.36 8.08 -40.78
CA VAL A 13 -26.69 8.71 -39.63
C VAL A 13 -27.22 8.08 -38.33
N GLY A 14 -26.33 7.50 -37.53
CA GLY A 14 -26.61 7.02 -36.17
C GLY A 14 -25.66 7.67 -35.17
N SER A 15 -26.08 8.81 -34.62
CA SER A 15 -25.32 9.55 -33.60
C SER A 15 -25.45 8.85 -32.25
N LEU A 16 -24.45 8.07 -31.85
CA LEU A 16 -24.33 7.60 -30.46
C LEU A 16 -23.82 8.76 -29.58
N ALA A 17 -24.73 9.59 -29.09
CA ALA A 17 -24.46 10.49 -27.97
C ALA A 17 -24.54 9.69 -26.66
N ALA A 18 -23.49 8.90 -26.37
CA ALA A 18 -23.29 8.33 -25.04
C ALA A 18 -22.53 9.35 -24.19
N CYS A 19 -23.26 10.24 -23.50
CA CYS A 19 -22.70 11.08 -22.45
C CYS A 19 -22.32 10.19 -21.26
N GLY A 20 -21.09 9.68 -21.28
CA GLY A 20 -20.47 9.02 -20.14
C GLY A 20 -20.20 10.05 -19.04
N GLY A 21 -21.10 10.13 -18.06
CA GLY A 21 -20.93 10.87 -16.81
C GLY A 21 -19.89 10.23 -15.89
N GLY A 22 -18.67 10.04 -16.38
CA GLY A 22 -17.55 9.58 -15.58
C GLY A 22 -17.05 10.73 -14.72
N SER A 23 -17.15 10.59 -13.40
CA SER A 23 -16.47 11.48 -12.46
C SER A 23 -15.01 11.63 -12.86
N ALA A 24 -14.52 12.88 -12.97
CA ALA A 24 -13.14 13.14 -13.31
C ALA A 24 -12.21 12.40 -12.33
N PRO A 25 -11.15 11.71 -12.82
CA PRO A 25 -10.20 11.05 -11.94
C PRO A 25 -9.57 12.09 -11.01
N THR A 26 -9.74 11.92 -9.70
CA THR A 26 -9.03 12.74 -8.71
C THR A 26 -7.53 12.52 -8.89
N PRO A 27 -6.71 13.58 -8.98
CA PRO A 27 -5.26 13.45 -9.06
C PRO A 27 -4.74 12.60 -7.90
N ALA A 28 -4.04 11.51 -8.21
CA ALA A 28 -3.38 10.71 -7.20
C ALA A 28 -2.21 11.52 -6.62
N HIS A 29 -2.23 11.78 -5.32
CA HIS A 29 -1.01 12.20 -4.63
C HIS A 29 -0.08 10.99 -4.53
N PRO A 30 1.20 11.11 -4.92
CA PRO A 30 2.16 10.04 -4.74
C PRO A 30 2.23 9.65 -3.26
N ALA A 31 2.01 8.37 -2.96
CA ALA A 31 2.31 7.85 -1.64
C ALA A 31 3.83 7.99 -1.40
N PRO A 32 4.28 8.33 -0.17
CA PRO A 32 5.69 8.27 0.17
C PRO A 32 6.26 6.89 -0.18
N PRO A 33 7.49 6.80 -0.70
CA PRO A 33 8.09 5.52 -0.99
C PRO A 33 8.21 4.69 0.32
N PRO A 34 8.22 3.35 0.23
CA PRO A 34 8.51 2.50 1.39
C PRO A 34 9.88 2.86 2.01
N ALA A 35 10.00 2.66 3.31
CA ALA A 35 11.30 2.61 3.96
C ALA A 35 11.88 1.21 3.72
N GLU A 36 13.17 1.15 3.38
CA GLU A 36 13.80 -0.10 2.95
C GLU A 36 15.10 -0.36 3.71
N LEU A 37 15.35 -1.62 4.02
CA LEU A 37 16.63 -2.10 4.54
C LEU A 37 17.02 -3.39 3.82
N HIS A 38 18.22 -3.39 3.26
CA HIS A 38 18.81 -4.50 2.53
C HIS A 38 20.03 -5.02 3.29
N VAL A 39 20.03 -6.29 3.69
CA VAL A 39 21.14 -6.91 4.43
C VAL A 39 21.42 -8.31 3.90
N GLY A 40 22.48 -8.44 3.09
CA GLY A 40 22.69 -9.66 2.31
C GLY A 40 21.50 -9.89 1.39
N ASP A 41 20.94 -11.09 1.43
CA ASP A 41 19.75 -11.46 0.65
C ASP A 41 18.43 -11.09 1.33
N LEU A 42 18.45 -10.41 2.50
CA LEU A 42 17.24 -10.02 3.22
C LEU A 42 16.80 -8.60 2.81
N HIS A 43 15.55 -8.47 2.39
CA HIS A 43 14.91 -7.22 1.99
C HIS A 43 13.74 -6.93 2.93
N LEU A 44 13.80 -5.79 3.63
CA LEU A 44 12.75 -5.31 4.52
C LEU A 44 12.11 -4.07 3.90
N HIS A 45 10.79 -4.05 3.79
CA HIS A 45 10.04 -2.88 3.34
C HIS A 45 9.00 -2.53 4.40
N ALA A 46 8.94 -1.26 4.79
CA ALA A 46 7.94 -0.74 5.71
C ALA A 46 7.23 0.48 5.13
N THR A 47 5.90 0.53 5.24
CA THR A 47 5.14 1.72 4.90
C THR A 47 4.05 1.99 5.94
N ALA A 48 3.82 3.26 6.22
CA ALA A 48 2.74 3.71 7.09
C ALA A 48 1.75 4.55 6.27
N VAL A 49 0.47 4.23 6.36
CA VAL A 49 -0.58 4.85 5.55
C VAL A 49 -1.86 5.07 6.36
N ASN A 50 -2.52 6.20 6.13
CA ASN A 50 -3.84 6.46 6.69
C ASN A 50 -4.86 5.47 6.11
N THR A 51 -5.64 4.81 6.96
CA THR A 51 -6.63 3.81 6.52
C THR A 51 -7.73 4.39 5.64
N MET A 52 -7.98 5.70 5.70
CA MET A 52 -8.91 6.39 4.81
C MET A 52 -8.40 6.47 3.37
N ALA A 53 -7.08 6.51 3.16
CA ALA A 53 -6.48 6.53 1.84
C ALA A 53 -6.49 5.16 1.14
N LEU A 54 -6.72 4.08 1.91
CA LEU A 54 -6.82 2.73 1.35
C LEU A 54 -8.18 2.52 0.68
N PRO A 55 -8.28 1.73 -0.39
CA PRO A 55 -9.57 1.25 -0.89
C PRO A 55 -10.29 0.39 0.16
N GLU A 56 -11.62 0.47 0.25
CA GLU A 56 -12.40 -0.26 1.26
C GLU A 56 -12.17 -1.79 1.21
N ARG A 57 -12.01 -2.34 -0.01
CA ARG A 57 -11.68 -3.76 -0.21
C ARG A 57 -10.37 -4.18 0.47
N VAL A 58 -9.37 -3.28 0.50
CA VAL A 58 -8.07 -3.55 1.15
C VAL A 58 -8.28 -3.56 2.66
N THR A 59 -8.94 -2.56 3.23
CA THR A 59 -9.22 -2.53 4.67
C THR A 59 -10.03 -3.73 5.15
N LYS A 60 -11.00 -4.21 4.34
CA LYS A 60 -11.74 -5.44 4.65
C LYS A 60 -10.87 -6.69 4.56
N SER A 61 -10.09 -6.85 3.48
CA SER A 61 -9.18 -7.99 3.30
C SER A 61 -8.18 -8.10 4.43
N TYR A 62 -7.71 -6.97 4.95
CA TYR A 62 -6.79 -6.93 6.06
C TYR A 62 -7.51 -6.92 7.41
N GLY A 63 -8.84 -6.79 7.51
CA GLY A 63 -9.55 -6.70 8.79
C GLY A 63 -9.19 -5.45 9.61
N ILE A 64 -9.00 -4.31 8.94
CA ILE A 64 -8.59 -3.03 9.52
C ILE A 64 -9.76 -2.07 9.53
N ALA A 65 -9.96 -1.40 10.66
CA ALA A 65 -10.94 -0.32 10.78
C ALA A 65 -10.49 0.91 9.96
N ARG A 66 -11.46 1.56 9.32
CA ARG A 66 -11.24 2.85 8.64
C ARG A 66 -11.47 3.98 9.63
N GLY A 67 -10.58 4.98 9.65
CA GLY A 67 -10.79 6.19 10.42
C GLY A 67 -9.72 7.24 10.16
N GLU A 68 -10.09 8.52 10.30
CA GLU A 68 -9.20 9.66 10.01
C GLU A 68 -7.92 9.65 10.84
N GLN A 69 -7.99 9.14 12.08
CA GLN A 69 -6.86 9.00 12.99
C GLN A 69 -6.26 7.60 13.00
N THR A 70 -6.79 6.66 12.20
CA THR A 70 -6.33 5.26 12.19
C THR A 70 -5.35 5.05 11.05
N TRP A 71 -4.14 4.63 11.42
CA TRP A 71 -3.04 4.38 10.50
C TRP A 71 -2.66 2.91 10.51
N MET A 72 -2.26 2.42 9.35
CA MET A 72 -1.73 1.07 9.14
C MET A 72 -0.22 1.15 8.95
N LEU A 73 0.53 0.36 9.71
CA LEU A 73 1.92 0.02 9.41
C LEU A 73 1.92 -1.35 8.73
N LEU A 74 2.48 -1.41 7.52
CA LEU A 74 2.73 -2.65 6.78
C LEU A 74 4.23 -2.88 6.70
N VAL A 75 4.67 -4.09 7.05
CA VAL A 75 6.05 -4.55 6.97
C VAL A 75 6.09 -5.86 6.20
N THR A 76 6.90 -5.91 5.13
CA THR A 76 7.15 -7.14 4.38
C THR A 76 8.62 -7.53 4.53
N VAL A 77 8.85 -8.84 4.55
CA VAL A 77 10.16 -9.45 4.73
C VAL A 77 10.36 -10.43 3.59
N ARG A 78 11.32 -10.14 2.73
CA ARG A 78 11.63 -10.96 1.57
C ARG A 78 13.07 -11.43 1.63
N GLN A 79 13.34 -12.59 1.05
CA GLN A 79 14.68 -13.17 1.00
C GLN A 79 15.00 -13.71 -0.40
N GLY A 80 16.18 -13.38 -0.91
CA GLY A 80 16.70 -13.82 -2.21
C GLY A 80 17.27 -12.66 -3.00
N GLU A 81 17.46 -12.86 -4.30
CA GLU A 81 17.84 -11.78 -5.21
C GLU A 81 16.60 -10.94 -5.56
N GLU A 82 16.77 -9.61 -5.62
CA GLU A 82 15.67 -8.69 -5.96
C GLU A 82 14.98 -9.12 -7.27
N GLY A 83 13.65 -9.19 -7.25
CA GLY A 83 12.84 -9.68 -8.37
C GLY A 83 12.69 -11.20 -8.46
N ARG A 84 13.44 -11.97 -7.68
CA ARG A 84 13.31 -13.43 -7.50
C ARG A 84 13.19 -13.85 -6.03
N ASP A 85 13.10 -12.88 -5.14
CA ASP A 85 12.98 -13.05 -3.71
C ASP A 85 11.59 -13.58 -3.30
N VAL A 86 11.54 -14.27 -2.17
CA VAL A 86 10.32 -14.88 -1.64
C VAL A 86 9.99 -14.29 -0.29
N ALA A 87 8.70 -14.21 0.04
CA ALA A 87 8.28 -13.78 1.36
C ALA A 87 8.71 -14.81 2.42
N VAL A 88 9.24 -14.35 3.55
CA VAL A 88 9.69 -15.22 4.64
C VAL A 88 8.98 -14.86 5.96
N PRO A 89 8.62 -15.86 6.80
CA PRO A 89 8.06 -15.58 8.12
C PRO A 89 9.06 -14.83 9.01
N ALA A 90 8.55 -13.89 9.79
CA ALA A 90 9.34 -13.11 10.72
C ALA A 90 8.51 -12.66 11.93
N ASN A 91 9.15 -12.58 13.09
CA ASN A 91 8.59 -11.86 14.24
C ASN A 91 8.88 -10.36 14.05
N VAL A 92 7.84 -9.54 14.05
CA VAL A 92 7.94 -8.09 13.86
C VAL A 92 7.43 -7.38 15.11
N VAL A 93 8.29 -6.55 15.70
CA VAL A 93 7.95 -5.65 16.81
C VAL A 93 8.12 -4.22 16.33
N ALA A 94 7.10 -3.39 16.49
CA ALA A 94 7.13 -2.03 16.01
C ALA A 94 6.68 -1.02 17.07
N THR A 95 7.38 0.12 17.09
CA THR A 95 6.99 1.30 17.86
C THR A 95 7.12 2.55 17.00
N ALA A 96 6.39 3.59 17.38
CA ALA A 96 6.59 4.94 16.86
C ALA A 96 6.78 5.92 18.01
N ARG A 97 7.40 7.06 17.71
CA ARG A 97 7.53 8.21 18.62
C ARG A 97 7.04 9.46 17.91
N ASP A 98 6.13 10.20 18.55
CA ASP A 98 5.62 11.48 18.02
C ASP A 98 6.53 12.66 18.38
N LEU A 99 6.23 13.85 17.84
CA LEU A 99 7.00 15.07 18.11
C LEU A 99 6.98 15.48 19.59
N GLY A 100 5.93 15.10 20.33
CA GLY A 100 5.85 15.27 21.78
C GLY A 100 6.72 14.28 22.57
N GLY A 101 7.36 13.33 21.87
CA GLY A 101 8.22 12.33 22.45
C GLY A 101 7.48 11.13 23.04
N ARG A 102 6.14 11.06 22.90
CA ARG A 102 5.33 9.94 23.40
C ARG A 102 5.59 8.71 22.53
N ARG A 103 5.77 7.57 23.19
CA ARG A 103 5.93 6.27 22.54
C ARG A 103 4.58 5.63 22.25
N ILE A 104 4.41 5.15 21.03
CA ILE A 104 3.23 4.44 20.54
C ILE A 104 3.64 3.00 20.24
N GLY A 105 3.11 2.05 20.98
CA GLY A 105 3.27 0.62 20.65
C GLY A 105 2.35 0.25 19.49
N ILE A 106 2.86 -0.53 18.53
CA ILE A 106 2.10 -0.95 17.35
C ILE A 106 2.00 -2.49 17.39
N PRO A 107 0.86 -3.05 17.82
CA PRO A 107 0.66 -4.49 17.81
C PRO A 107 0.68 -5.01 16.37
N MET A 108 1.66 -5.87 16.08
CA MET A 108 1.85 -6.47 14.76
C MET A 108 1.24 -7.86 14.72
N ARG A 109 0.70 -8.24 13.55
CA ARG A 109 0.29 -9.61 13.25
C ARG A 109 0.70 -10.01 11.84
N GLU A 110 1.07 -11.28 11.69
CA GLU A 110 1.30 -11.89 10.40
C GLU A 110 -0.04 -12.18 9.70
N LEU A 111 -0.12 -11.87 8.41
CA LEU A 111 -1.21 -12.22 7.51
C LEU A 111 -0.62 -12.97 6.32
N ARG A 112 -1.13 -14.17 6.07
CA ARG A 112 -0.77 -14.97 4.90
C ARG A 112 -1.81 -14.76 3.83
N LEU A 113 -1.35 -14.39 2.64
CA LEU A 113 -2.17 -14.12 1.48
C LEU A 113 -1.92 -15.19 0.40
N ASP A 114 -2.81 -15.23 -0.58
CA ASP A 114 -2.66 -16.14 -1.72
C ASP A 114 -1.34 -15.89 -2.47
N GLY A 115 -0.81 -16.94 -3.11
CA GLY A 115 0.47 -16.85 -3.83
C GLY A 115 1.71 -16.86 -2.94
N GLY A 116 1.59 -17.23 -1.66
CA GLY A 116 2.73 -17.36 -0.75
C GLY A 116 3.25 -16.03 -0.21
N LEU A 117 2.44 -14.98 -0.26
CA LEU A 117 2.79 -13.67 0.30
C LEU A 117 2.55 -13.65 1.81
N ILE A 118 3.42 -12.93 2.53
CA ILE A 118 3.37 -12.75 3.98
C ILE A 118 3.50 -11.26 4.29
N ASP A 119 2.48 -10.71 4.92
CA ASP A 119 2.43 -9.32 5.34
C ASP A 119 2.37 -9.24 6.87
N ASN A 120 3.22 -8.41 7.47
CA ASN A 120 3.11 -8.06 8.89
C ASN A 120 2.41 -6.72 9.01
N VAL A 121 1.24 -6.71 9.65
CA VAL A 121 0.40 -5.53 9.71
C VAL A 121 0.07 -5.16 11.14
N GLY A 122 0.12 -3.87 11.43
CA GLY A 122 -0.31 -3.29 12.69
C GLY A 122 -1.10 -2.02 12.46
N THR A 123 -1.95 -1.67 13.44
CA THR A 123 -2.74 -0.43 13.41
C THR A 123 -2.47 0.39 14.65
N PHE A 124 -2.41 1.71 14.48
CA PHE A 124 -2.23 2.65 15.57
C PHE A 124 -3.02 3.93 15.32
N SER A 125 -3.20 4.73 16.37
CA SER A 125 -3.95 5.98 16.30
C SER A 125 -3.05 7.19 16.54
N ILE A 126 -3.19 8.19 15.67
CA ILE A 126 -2.46 9.46 15.76
C ILE A 126 -3.35 10.60 15.23
N SER A 127 -3.24 11.77 15.85
CA SER A 127 -3.94 12.99 15.41
C SER A 127 -3.03 13.79 14.47
N PRO A 128 -3.41 14.00 13.21
CA PRO A 128 -2.67 14.89 12.33
C PRO A 128 -2.80 16.38 12.75
N PRO A 129 -1.82 17.25 12.41
CA PRO A 129 -0.55 16.91 11.78
C PRO A 129 0.49 16.44 12.80
N ASP A 130 1.32 15.47 12.44
CA ASP A 130 2.44 15.01 13.27
C ASP A 130 3.57 14.44 12.41
N THR A 131 4.71 14.15 13.03
CA THR A 131 5.83 13.44 12.43
C THR A 131 6.23 12.30 13.35
N LEU A 132 6.15 11.07 12.83
CA LEU A 132 6.43 9.87 13.59
C LEU A 132 7.79 9.30 13.21
N GLN A 133 8.63 9.06 14.22
CA GLN A 133 9.83 8.24 14.10
C GLN A 133 9.50 6.79 14.45
N PHE A 134 9.57 5.90 13.46
CA PHE A 134 9.34 4.48 13.62
C PHE A 134 10.64 3.74 13.94
N THR A 135 10.53 2.74 14.80
CA THR A 135 11.55 1.70 15.01
C THR A 135 10.85 0.36 14.82
N VAL A 136 11.33 -0.43 13.86
CA VAL A 136 10.79 -1.74 13.51
C VAL A 136 11.89 -2.79 13.65
N ASP A 137 11.74 -3.66 14.65
CA ASP A 137 12.62 -4.80 14.88
C ASP A 137 12.03 -6.04 14.20
N VAL A 138 12.76 -6.57 13.23
CA VAL A 138 12.38 -7.75 12.44
C VAL A 138 13.32 -8.89 12.76
N THR A 139 12.78 -10.02 13.20
CA THR A 139 13.54 -11.25 13.46
C THR A 139 13.04 -12.33 12.50
N PRO A 140 13.74 -12.58 11.38
CA PRO A 140 13.42 -13.69 10.47
C PRO A 140 13.53 -15.03 11.21
N ALA A 141 12.76 -16.04 10.78
CA ALA A 141 12.72 -17.34 11.46
C ALA A 141 14.11 -17.98 11.68
N ASN A 142 15.06 -17.76 10.77
CA ASN A 142 16.40 -18.34 10.80
C ASN A 142 17.53 -17.28 10.79
N GLY A 143 17.32 -16.12 11.41
CA GLY A 143 18.31 -15.04 11.37
C GLY A 143 18.31 -14.14 12.61
N PRO A 144 19.35 -13.29 12.74
CA PRO A 144 19.39 -12.29 13.80
C PRO A 144 18.36 -11.18 13.55
N THR A 145 17.97 -10.50 14.63
CA THR A 145 17.13 -9.31 14.55
C THR A 145 17.81 -8.20 13.74
N ARG A 146 17.01 -7.52 12.92
CA ARG A 146 17.38 -6.32 12.14
C ARG A 146 16.44 -5.19 12.51
N THR A 147 16.98 -3.98 12.64
CA THR A 147 16.20 -2.80 12.97
C THR A 147 16.12 -1.87 11.77
N LEU A 148 14.90 -1.53 11.35
CA LEU A 148 14.61 -0.51 10.37
C LEU A 148 14.01 0.70 11.07
N GLU A 149 14.67 1.85 10.94
CA GLU A 149 14.18 3.12 11.45
C GLU A 149 13.83 4.06 10.30
N PHE A 150 12.70 4.75 10.41
CA PHE A 150 12.28 5.70 9.40
C PHE A 150 11.30 6.71 9.96
N THR A 151 11.18 7.86 9.28
CA THR A 151 10.26 8.92 9.66
C THR A 151 9.12 9.02 8.66
N ARG A 152 7.89 9.27 9.12
CA ARG A 152 6.76 9.63 8.25
C ARG A 152 6.00 10.83 8.79
N GLU A 153 5.65 11.71 7.87
CA GLU A 153 4.72 12.78 8.13
C GLU A 153 3.29 12.25 8.09
N VAL A 154 2.51 12.71 9.05
CA VAL A 154 1.08 12.47 9.19
C VAL A 154 0.44 13.81 8.83
N ALA A 155 0.06 13.98 7.57
CA ALA A 155 -0.59 15.20 7.08
C ALA A 155 -2.08 15.26 7.47
N LYS A 156 -2.65 16.47 7.46
CA LYS A 156 -4.07 16.72 7.73
C LYS A 156 -4.99 16.09 6.69
#